data_AF-A0A0G0X737-F1
#
_entry.id   AF-A0A0G0X737-F1
#
_cell.length_a   1.000
_cell.length_b   1.000
_cell.length_c   1.000
_cell.angle_alpha   90.00
_cell.angle_beta   90.00
_cell.angle_gamma   90.00
#
_symmetry.space_group_name_H-M   'P 1'
#
loop_
_entity.id
_entity.type
_entity.pdbx_description
1 polymer ?
#
loop_
_entity_poly.entity_id
_entity_poly.type
_entity_poly.pdbx_seq_one_letter_code
_entity_poly.pdbx_strand_id
1 'polypeptide(L)' 'MSGRQFLYILIATLITVLIWVASDIIHTRTQSDISPQVQEVLEPVNPNFDQEVINSLSL' A
#
# COMPACT_ATOMS: atom_id res chain seq x y z
N MET A 1 -9.13 -11.38 39.16
CA MET A 1 -8.62 -10.09 38.65
C MET A 1 -9.54 -8.99 39.14
N SER A 2 -9.00 -7.93 39.74
CA SER A 2 -9.83 -6.80 40.18
C SER A 2 -10.26 -5.99 38.95
N GLY A 3 -11.52 -5.53 38.89
CA GLY A 3 -12.06 -4.82 37.71
C GLY A 3 -11.24 -3.58 37.28
N ARG A 4 -10.48 -2.99 38.21
CA ARG A 4 -9.52 -1.92 37.93
C ARG A 4 -8.36 -2.39 37.05
N GLN A 5 -7.82 -3.58 37.30
CA GLN A 5 -6.72 -4.15 36.51
C GLN A 5 -7.18 -4.45 35.07
N PHE A 6 -8.41 -4.94 34.92
CA PHE A 6 -9.00 -5.20 33.60
C PHE A 6 -9.14 -3.92 32.77
N LEU A 7 -9.58 -2.82 33.39
CA LEU A 7 -9.67 -1.52 32.72
C LEU A 7 -8.29 -1.00 32.26
N TYR A 8 -7.24 -1.14 33.08
CA TYR A 8 -5.90 -0.75 32.67
C TYR A 8 -5.38 -1.56 31.49
N ILE A 9 -5.61 -2.88 31.50
CA ILE A 9 -5.22 -3.75 30.38
C ILE A 9 -5.98 -3.35 29.11
N LEU A 10 -7.29 -3.10 29.22
CA LEU A 10 -8.11 -2.71 28.08
C LEU A 10 -7.64 -1.39 27.46
N ILE A 11 -7.34 -0.39 28.29
CA ILE A 11 -6.81 0.90 27.84
C ILE A 11 -5.43 0.73 27.19
N ALA A 12 -4.52 -0.03 27.82
CA ALA A 12 -3.20 -0.29 27.26
C ALA A 12 -3.29 -0.98 25.89
N THR A 13 -4.15 -1.99 25.76
CA THR A 13 -4.36 -2.72 24.52
C THR A 13 -4.91 -1.80 23.43
N LEU A 14 -5.86 -0.92 23.78
CA LEU A 14 -6.42 0.06 22.86
C LEU A 14 -5.36 1.04 22.35
N ILE A 15 -4.50 1.55 23.24
CA ILE A 15 -3.38 2.43 22.88
C ILE A 15 -2.41 1.70 21.94
N THR A 16 -2.07 0.44 22.23
CA THR A 16 -1.20 -0.36 21.38
C THR A 16 -1.77 -0.52 19.97
N VAL A 17 -3.07 -0.81 19.85
CA VAL A 17 -3.73 -0.94 18.55
C VAL A 17 -3.70 0.38 17.78
N LEU A 18 -3.98 1.51 18.44
CA LEU A 18 -3.93 2.83 17.79
C LEU A 18 -2.54 3.17 17.27
N ILE A 19 -1.48 2.90 18.06
CA ILE A 19 -0.09 3.13 17.63
C ILE A 19 0.26 2.24 16.44
N TRP A 20 -0.15 0.97 16.48
CA TRP A 20 0.12 0.02 15.40
C TRP A 20 -0.55 0.44 14.09
N VAL A 21 -1.85 0.81 14.15
CA VAL A 21 -2.59 1.30 12.98
C VAL A 21 -1.99 2.60 12.44
N ALA A 22 -1.61 3.54 13.30
CA ALA A 22 -0.98 4.79 12.87
C ALA A 22 0.36 4.52 12.15
N SER A 23 1.18 3.62 12.71
CA SER A 23 2.44 3.19 12.09
C SER A 23 2.21 2.53 10.73
N ASP A 24 1.23 1.64 10.64
CA ASP A 24 0.89 0.93 9.40
C ASP A 24 0.44 1.89 8.29
N ILE A 25 -0.41 2.87 8.62
CA ILE A 25 -0.85 3.91 7.68
C ILE A 25 0.35 4.75 7.20
N ILE A 26 1.25 5.15 8.09
CA ILE A 26 2.43 5.93 7.73
C ILE A 26 3.32 5.13 6.79
N HIS A 27 3.69 3.90 7.15
CA HIS A 27 4.54 3.04 6.33
C HIS A 27 3.91 2.72 4.98
N THR A 28 2.61 2.44 4.95
CA THR A 28 1.87 2.17 3.71
C THR A 28 1.89 3.39 2.79
N ARG A 29 1.66 4.59 3.33
CA ARG A 29 1.73 5.83 2.53
C ARG A 29 3.13 6.10 2.01
N THR A 30 4.16 5.89 2.81
CA THR A 30 5.56 6.08 2.39
C THR A 30 6.02 5.05 1.36
N GLN A 31 5.46 3.82 1.36
CA GLN A 31 5.73 2.82 0.33
C GLN A 31 4.89 3.00 -0.94
N SER A 32 3.69 3.58 -0.84
CA SER A 32 2.78 3.78 -1.98
C SER A 32 3.11 5.00 -2.83
N ASP A 33 3.87 5.96 -2.31
CA ASP A 33 4.55 6.94 -3.15
C ASP A 33 5.75 6.25 -3.77
N ILE A 34 5.53 5.62 -4.93
CA ILE A 34 6.62 5.32 -5.86
C ILE A 34 7.43 6.60 -5.96
N SER A 35 8.68 6.57 -5.46
CA SER A 35 9.57 7.72 -5.55
C SER A 35 9.47 8.31 -6.96
N PRO A 36 9.37 9.64 -7.13
CA PRO A 36 9.29 10.24 -8.46
C PRO A 36 10.40 9.76 -9.40
N GLN A 37 11.56 9.35 -8.83
CA GLN A 37 12.68 8.75 -9.56
C GLN A 37 12.37 7.36 -10.15
N VAL A 38 11.49 6.57 -9.51
CA VAL A 38 11.08 5.24 -9.98
C VAL A 38 9.94 5.35 -10.99
N GLN A 39 9.04 6.33 -10.85
CA GLN A 39 8.01 6.63 -11.86
C GLN A 39 8.61 7.05 -13.21
N GLU A 40 9.73 7.76 -13.20
CA GLU A 40 10.41 8.23 -14.42
C GLU A 40 11.15 7.10 -15.17
N VAL A 41 11.62 6.06 -14.45
CA VAL A 41 12.26 4.86 -15.04
C VAL A 41 11.21 3.83 -15.45
N LEU A 42 10.03 3.87 -14.84
CA LEU A 42 8.82 3.18 -15.32
C LEU A 42 8.18 4.00 -16.45
N GLU A 43 8.94 4.31 -17.51
CA GLU A 43 8.28 4.56 -18.79
C GLU A 43 7.33 3.36 -19.00
N PRO A 44 6.01 3.58 -19.16
CA PRO A 44 5.13 2.48 -19.49
C PRO A 44 5.77 1.82 -20.70
N VAL A 45 6.13 0.54 -20.57
CA VAL A 45 6.60 -0.26 -21.70
C VAL A 45 5.45 -0.12 -22.68
N ASN A 46 5.66 0.75 -23.67
CA ASN A 46 4.77 0.94 -24.79
C ASN A 46 5.32 -0.02 -25.82
N PRO A 47 4.96 -1.32 -25.77
CA PRO A 47 5.27 -2.20 -26.87
C PRO A 47 4.75 -1.48 -28.11
N ASN A 48 5.65 -1.18 -29.04
CA ASN A 48 5.31 -0.74 -30.37
C ASN A 48 4.65 -1.94 -31.07
N PHE A 49 3.43 -2.27 -30.63
CA PHE A 49 2.63 -3.32 -31.18
C PHE A 49 2.30 -2.89 -32.60
N ASP A 50 2.80 -3.67 -33.54
CA ASP A 50 2.46 -3.51 -34.93
C ASP A 50 0.95 -3.73 -35.08
N GLN A 51 0.23 -2.63 -35.21
CA GLN A 51 -1.23 -2.61 -35.32
C GLN A 51 -1.68 -3.36 -36.58
N GLU A 52 -0.84 -3.45 -37.61
CA GLU A 52 -1.16 -4.22 -38.82
C GLU A 52 -1.22 -5.71 -38.51
N VAL A 53 -0.31 -6.21 -37.67
CA VAL A 53 -0.28 -7.61 -37.25
C VAL A 53 -1.49 -7.94 -36.37
N ILE A 54 -1.84 -7.08 -35.41
CA ILE A 54 -3.03 -7.27 -34.56
C ILE A 54 -4.32 -7.31 -35.39
N ASN A 55 -4.45 -6.42 -36.37
CA ASN A 55 -5.60 -6.39 -37.28
C ASN A 55 -5.64 -7.59 -38.23
N SER A 56 -4.49 -8.22 -38.53
CA SER A 56 -4.45 -9.44 -39.34
C SER A 56 -4.87 -10.71 -38.60
N LEU A 57 -4.75 -10.70 -37.26
CA LEU A 57 -5.06 -11.84 -36.38
C LEU A 57 -6.51 -11.83 -35.85
N SER A 58 -7.24 -10.74 -36.04
CA SER A 58 -8.63 -10.58 -35.57
C SER A 58 -9.70 -10.97 -36.61
N LEU A 59 -9.30 -11.65 -37.70
CA LEU A 59 -10.18 -12.21 -38.73
C LEU A 59 -10.61 -13.65 -38.42
#